data_AF-X5DG90-F1
#
_entry.id   AF-X5DG90-F1
#
_cell.length_a   1.000
_cell.length_b   1.000
_cell.length_c   1.000
_cell.angle_alpha   90.00
_cell.angle_beta   90.00
_cell.angle_gamma   90.00
#
_symmetry.space_group_name_H-M   'P 1'
#
loop_
_entity.id
_entity.type
_entity.pdbx_description
1 polymer ?
#
loop_
_entity_poly.entity_id
_entity_poly.type
_entity_poly.pdbx_seq_one_letter_code
_entity_poly.pdbx_strand_id
1 'polypeptide(L)'
;MKKNLFAIIAIVTLCYCNSNQAEIERIHKEKIEVGKSLKITKLNNILKPLEENLSSQKQKLAKINEWQLGRTQTEKETQLAEQKQLISQIEFMKSRIENEIALSNMFQSFEFQNTPEGTIEQIFQAAKTEDYSKMRYLLDPYGEYDNDAFSICMIEMLPSESQKEMAEQFKNGRIMNNISTNDSTAIIEIAFGPSSNKLEQMHLVKRLNKWYISNF
;
A
#
# COMPACT_ATOMS: atom_id res chain seq x y z
N MET A 1 -7.19 -42.68 -41.00
CA MET A 1 -6.68 -42.87 -39.61
C MET A 1 -5.84 -41.71 -39.07
N LYS A 2 -4.91 -41.09 -39.81
CA LYS A 2 -4.06 -40.02 -39.28
C LYS A 2 -4.81 -38.77 -38.76
N LYS A 3 -5.92 -38.35 -39.38
CA LYS A 3 -6.69 -37.15 -38.96
C LYS A 3 -7.33 -37.27 -37.56
N ASN A 4 -7.76 -38.46 -37.14
CA ASN A 4 -8.41 -38.66 -35.84
C ASN A 4 -7.39 -38.68 -34.69
N LEU A 5 -6.15 -39.11 -34.96
CA LEU A 5 -5.08 -39.11 -33.95
C LEU A 5 -4.61 -37.69 -33.60
N PHE A 6 -4.51 -36.80 -34.60
CA PHE A 6 -4.18 -35.38 -34.36
C PHE A 6 -5.27 -34.65 -33.57
N ALA A 7 -6.55 -34.96 -33.82
CA ALA A 7 -7.67 -34.38 -33.07
C ALA A 7 -7.66 -34.83 -31.60
N ILE A 8 -7.38 -36.11 -31.32
CA ILE A 8 -7.31 -36.63 -29.95
C ILE A 8 -6.12 -36.04 -29.19
N ILE A 9 -4.95 -35.93 -29.83
CA ILE A 9 -3.77 -35.30 -29.20
C ILE A 9 -4.08 -33.83 -28.87
N ALA A 10 -4.66 -33.06 -29.81
CA ALA A 10 -5.02 -31.66 -29.56
C ALA A 10 -6.04 -31.52 -28.40
N ILE A 11 -7.05 -32.38 -28.32
CA ILE A 11 -8.03 -32.38 -27.23
C ILE A 11 -7.38 -32.70 -25.88
N VAL A 12 -6.51 -33.71 -25.82
CA VAL A 12 -5.80 -34.08 -24.58
C VAL A 12 -4.85 -32.96 -24.13
N THR A 13 -4.12 -32.32 -25.05
CA THR A 13 -3.23 -31.20 -24.73
C THR A 13 -4.01 -29.96 -24.26
N LEU A 14 -5.15 -29.65 -24.89
CA LEU A 14 -6.03 -28.55 -24.47
C LEU A 14 -6.65 -28.80 -23.09
N CYS A 15 -7.11 -30.02 -22.82
CA CYS A 15 -7.66 -30.38 -21.51
C CYS A 15 -6.60 -30.30 -20.40
N TYR A 16 -5.38 -30.77 -20.64
CA TYR A 16 -4.29 -30.73 -19.65
C TYR A 16 -3.78 -29.30 -19.39
N CYS A 17 -3.74 -28.46 -20.42
CA CYS A 17 -3.37 -27.04 -20.29
C CYS A 17 -4.42 -26.25 -19.49
N ASN A 18 -5.71 -26.50 -19.75
CA ASN A 18 -6.82 -25.87 -19.03
C ASN A 18 -6.87 -26.28 -17.54
N SER A 19 -6.60 -27.56 -17.21
CA SER A 19 -6.56 -28.00 -15.80
C SER A 19 -5.41 -27.37 -15.01
N ASN A 20 -4.26 -27.14 -15.66
CA ASN A 20 -3.11 -26.51 -15.02
C ASN A 20 -3.33 -25.01 -14.78
N GLN A 21 -3.96 -24.31 -15.73
CA GLN A 21 -4.30 -22.89 -15.58
C GLN A 21 -5.32 -22.66 -14.46
N ALA A 22 -6.36 -23.51 -14.37
CA ALA A 22 -7.36 -23.41 -13.31
C ALA A 22 -6.74 -23.61 -11.91
N GLU A 23 -5.77 -24.52 -11.79
CA GLU A 23 -5.04 -24.75 -10.54
C GLU A 23 -4.15 -23.55 -10.17
N ILE A 24 -3.44 -22.96 -11.13
CA ILE A 24 -2.65 -21.74 -10.93
C ILE A 24 -3.55 -20.60 -10.43
N GLU A 25 -4.73 -20.41 -11.04
CA GLU A 25 -5.68 -19.39 -10.63
C GLU A 25 -6.26 -19.64 -9.23
N ARG A 26 -6.50 -20.91 -8.87
CA ARG A 26 -6.93 -21.30 -7.53
C ARG A 26 -5.88 -20.92 -6.49
N ILE A 27 -4.62 -21.33 -6.72
CA ILE A 27 -3.49 -21.02 -5.82
C ILE A 27 -3.29 -19.49 -5.73
N HIS A 28 -3.44 -18.77 -6.84
CA HIS A 28 -3.34 -17.31 -6.86
C HIS A 28 -4.38 -16.66 -5.94
N LYS A 29 -5.64 -17.09 -6.01
CA LYS A 29 -6.71 -16.57 -5.13
C LYS A 29 -6.44 -16.91 -3.67
N GLU A 30 -6.01 -18.13 -3.36
CA GLU A 30 -5.66 -18.52 -1.99
C GLU A 30 -4.52 -17.66 -1.42
N LYS A 31 -3.48 -17.40 -2.21
CA LYS A 31 -2.38 -16.51 -1.80
C LYS A 31 -2.82 -15.06 -1.62
N ILE A 32 -3.75 -14.56 -2.45
CA ILE A 32 -4.36 -13.25 -2.24
C ILE A 32 -5.09 -13.19 -0.90
N GLU A 33 -5.90 -14.21 -0.55
CA GLU A 33 -6.60 -14.23 0.73
C GLU A 33 -5.64 -14.28 1.93
N VAL A 34 -4.54 -15.01 1.81
CA VAL A 34 -3.45 -14.98 2.81
C VAL A 34 -2.86 -13.58 2.92
N GLY A 35 -2.51 -12.94 1.79
CA GLY A 35 -1.96 -11.59 1.79
C GLY A 35 -2.89 -10.53 2.37
N LYS A 36 -4.21 -10.63 2.09
CA LYS A 36 -5.24 -9.79 2.73
C LYS A 36 -5.22 -9.94 4.25
N SER A 37 -5.20 -11.18 4.75
CA SER A 37 -5.15 -11.47 6.18
C SER A 37 -3.88 -10.88 6.83
N LEU A 38 -2.72 -11.01 6.18
CA LEU A 38 -1.45 -10.42 6.64
C LEU A 38 -1.53 -8.89 6.68
N LYS A 39 -2.06 -8.25 5.64
CA LYS A 39 -2.24 -6.80 5.58
C LYS A 39 -3.18 -6.31 6.69
N ILE A 40 -4.34 -6.95 6.88
CA ILE A 40 -5.29 -6.62 7.95
C ILE A 40 -4.63 -6.77 9.32
N THR A 41 -3.87 -7.84 9.53
CA THR A 41 -3.12 -8.05 10.78
C THR A 41 -2.13 -6.92 11.03
N LYS A 42 -1.36 -6.52 10.00
CA LYS A 42 -0.41 -5.40 10.10
C LYS A 42 -1.12 -4.08 10.42
N LEU A 43 -2.25 -3.79 9.77
CA LEU A 43 -3.06 -2.60 10.05
C LEU A 43 -3.64 -2.61 11.47
N ASN A 44 -4.13 -3.74 11.95
CA ASN A 44 -4.61 -3.89 13.33
C ASN A 44 -3.48 -3.68 14.36
N ASN A 45 -2.27 -4.13 14.07
CA ASN A 45 -1.11 -3.89 14.93
C ASN A 45 -0.72 -2.40 15.00
N ILE A 46 -1.02 -1.61 13.97
CA ILE A 46 -0.87 -0.14 13.98
C ILE A 46 -2.05 0.52 14.71
N LEU A 47 -3.26 -0.01 14.52
CA LEU A 47 -4.49 0.51 15.10
C LEU A 47 -4.51 0.41 16.63
N LYS A 48 -4.08 -0.72 17.18
CA LYS A 48 -4.16 -0.99 18.63
C LYS A 48 -3.42 0.05 19.49
N PRO A 49 -2.13 0.37 19.24
CA PRO A 49 -1.45 1.45 19.97
C PRO A 49 -2.12 2.82 19.82
N LEU A 50 -2.75 3.10 18.67
CA LEU A 50 -3.49 4.35 18.47
C LEU A 50 -4.75 4.40 19.34
N GLU A 51 -5.46 3.30 19.50
CA GLU A 51 -6.63 3.21 20.39
C GLU A 51 -6.25 3.38 21.87
N GLU A 52 -5.16 2.75 22.29
CA GLU A 52 -4.60 2.89 23.63
C GLU A 52 -4.17 4.35 23.89
N ASN A 53 -3.48 4.98 22.93
CA ASN A 53 -3.10 6.39 22.99
C ASN A 53 -4.34 7.29 23.06
N LEU A 54 -5.34 7.06 22.20
CA LEU A 54 -6.58 7.83 22.19
C LEU A 54 -7.29 7.79 23.55
N SER A 55 -7.38 6.60 24.16
CA SER A 55 -7.95 6.44 25.50
C SER A 55 -7.18 7.25 26.54
N SER A 56 -5.85 7.19 26.52
CA SER A 56 -4.98 7.98 27.39
C SER A 56 -5.16 9.50 27.20
N GLN A 57 -5.24 9.98 25.95
CA GLN A 57 -5.47 11.40 25.67
C GLN A 57 -6.86 11.87 26.14
N LYS A 58 -7.89 11.03 26.00
CA LYS A 58 -9.24 11.32 26.51
C LYS A 58 -9.26 11.41 28.04
N GLN A 59 -8.51 10.56 28.74
CA GLN A 59 -8.34 10.66 30.20
C GLN A 59 -7.61 11.95 30.60
N LYS A 60 -6.56 12.36 29.88
CA LYS A 60 -5.88 13.65 30.11
C LYS A 60 -6.82 14.83 29.91
N LEU A 61 -7.65 14.81 28.86
CA LEU A 61 -8.67 15.84 28.63
C LEU A 61 -9.66 15.94 29.79
N ALA A 62 -10.10 14.80 30.35
CA ALA A 62 -10.96 14.79 31.52
C ALA A 62 -10.29 15.46 32.74
N LYS A 63 -9.02 15.14 33.00
CA LYS A 63 -8.23 15.76 34.08
C LYS A 63 -8.02 17.26 33.89
N ILE A 64 -7.83 17.73 32.65
CA ILE A 64 -7.71 19.17 32.37
C ILE A 64 -9.03 19.88 32.71
N ASN A 65 -10.19 19.23 32.49
CA ASN A 65 -11.49 19.80 32.82
C ASN A 65 -11.73 19.95 34.32
N GLU A 66 -11.14 19.09 35.14
CA GLU A 66 -11.19 19.19 36.62
C GLU A 66 -10.60 20.51 37.11
N TRP A 67 -11.09 21.00 38.25
CA TRP A 67 -10.56 22.23 38.85
C TRP A 67 -9.18 21.98 39.46
N GLN A 68 -8.27 22.95 39.33
CA GLN A 68 -6.91 22.88 39.87
C GLN A 68 -6.55 24.21 40.54
N LEU A 69 -6.06 24.15 41.78
CA LEU A 69 -5.63 25.32 42.52
C LEU A 69 -4.43 25.97 41.83
N GLY A 70 -4.46 27.30 41.66
CA GLY A 70 -3.35 28.07 41.08
C GLY A 70 -3.28 28.08 39.55
N ARG A 71 -4.16 27.35 38.85
CA ARG A 71 -4.24 27.38 37.39
C ARG A 71 -5.15 28.52 36.92
N THR A 72 -4.65 29.33 35.99
CA THR A 72 -5.45 30.41 35.38
C THR A 72 -6.49 29.84 34.40
N GLN A 73 -7.54 30.61 34.15
CA GLN A 73 -8.54 30.23 33.13
C GLN A 73 -7.92 30.15 31.73
N THR A 74 -7.04 31.08 31.40
CA THR A 74 -6.32 31.11 30.11
C THR A 74 -5.44 29.87 29.93
N GLU A 75 -4.67 29.46 30.95
CA GLU A 75 -3.88 28.22 30.87
C GLU A 75 -4.76 26.99 30.65
N LYS A 76 -5.91 26.91 31.34
CA LYS A 76 -6.86 25.81 31.14
C LYS A 76 -7.36 25.78 29.69
N GLU A 77 -7.72 26.93 29.13
CA GLU A 77 -8.21 27.03 27.76
C GLU A 77 -7.16 26.60 26.73
N THR A 78 -5.90 27.03 26.90
CA THR A 78 -4.78 26.58 26.05
C THR A 78 -4.58 25.07 26.14
N GLN A 79 -4.51 24.51 27.35
CA GLN A 79 -4.38 23.06 27.56
C GLN A 79 -5.52 22.27 26.90
N LEU A 80 -6.76 22.77 27.01
CA LEU A 80 -7.92 22.15 26.38
C LEU A 80 -7.82 22.18 24.86
N ALA A 81 -7.38 23.30 24.28
CA ALA A 81 -7.23 23.45 22.83
C ALA A 81 -6.18 22.48 22.27
N GLU A 82 -4.98 22.44 22.87
CA GLU A 82 -3.89 21.54 22.48
C GLU A 82 -4.31 20.08 22.62
N GLN A 83 -4.93 19.71 23.73
CA GLN A 83 -5.35 18.32 23.97
C GLN A 83 -6.45 17.87 23.00
N LYS A 84 -7.40 18.75 22.65
CA LYS A 84 -8.43 18.47 21.64
C LYS A 84 -7.83 18.29 20.25
N GLN A 85 -6.83 19.10 19.89
CA GLN A 85 -6.11 18.96 18.62
C GLN A 85 -5.42 17.58 18.52
N LEU A 86 -4.72 17.15 19.58
CA LEU A 86 -4.09 15.82 19.62
C LEU A 86 -5.10 14.69 19.46
N ILE A 87 -6.24 14.76 20.17
CA ILE A 87 -7.32 13.76 20.05
C ILE A 87 -7.84 13.72 18.62
N SER A 88 -8.11 14.88 18.02
CA SER A 88 -8.60 14.97 16.64
C SER A 88 -7.64 14.36 15.62
N GLN A 89 -6.32 14.57 15.78
CA GLN A 89 -5.30 13.95 14.93
C GLN A 89 -5.28 12.42 15.06
N ILE A 90 -5.36 11.90 16.28
CA ILE A 90 -5.39 10.44 16.52
C ILE A 90 -6.68 9.83 15.95
N GLU A 91 -7.84 10.46 16.16
CA GLU A 91 -9.12 10.01 15.61
C GLU A 91 -9.12 10.03 14.08
N PHE A 92 -8.51 11.05 13.48
CA PHE A 92 -8.32 11.11 12.04
C PHE A 92 -7.50 9.91 11.54
N MET A 93 -6.31 9.66 12.08
CA MET A 93 -5.49 8.53 11.65
C MET A 93 -6.17 7.18 11.88
N LYS A 94 -6.84 7.02 13.03
CA LYS A 94 -7.66 5.83 13.35
C LYS A 94 -8.68 5.57 12.25
N SER A 95 -9.45 6.59 11.87
CA SER A 95 -10.47 6.45 10.82
C SER A 95 -9.90 6.07 9.46
N ARG A 96 -8.70 6.57 9.10
CA ARG A 96 -8.03 6.21 7.84
C ARG A 96 -7.62 4.75 7.82
N ILE A 97 -7.09 4.23 8.93
CA ILE A 97 -6.71 2.81 9.06
C ILE A 97 -7.94 1.91 9.03
N GLU A 98 -9.01 2.27 9.73
CA GLU A 98 -10.28 1.51 9.72
C GLU A 98 -10.87 1.44 8.30
N ASN A 99 -10.85 2.55 7.56
CA ASN A 99 -11.24 2.57 6.17
C ASN A 99 -10.33 1.69 5.29
N GLU A 100 -9.02 1.69 5.53
CA GLU A 100 -8.07 0.83 4.81
C GLU A 100 -8.34 -0.66 5.05
N ILE A 101 -8.66 -1.04 6.28
CA ILE A 101 -9.05 -2.41 6.64
C ILE A 101 -10.31 -2.81 5.86
N ALA A 102 -11.32 -1.93 5.82
CA ALA A 102 -12.56 -2.20 5.08
C ALA A 102 -12.31 -2.38 3.57
N LEU A 103 -11.42 -1.55 2.98
CA LEU A 103 -11.07 -1.60 1.56
C LEU A 103 -10.14 -2.76 1.20
N SER A 104 -9.39 -3.32 2.15
CA SER A 104 -8.42 -4.40 1.91
C SER A 104 -9.09 -5.70 1.41
N ASN A 105 -10.41 -5.82 1.50
CA ASN A 105 -11.16 -6.93 0.90
C ASN A 105 -11.25 -6.83 -0.64
N MET A 106 -11.03 -5.65 -1.22
CA MET A 106 -11.16 -5.40 -2.65
C MET A 106 -9.81 -5.57 -3.33
N PHE A 107 -9.56 -6.73 -3.93
CA PHE A 107 -8.44 -6.90 -4.84
C PHE A 107 -8.82 -6.39 -6.23
N GLN A 108 -8.00 -5.50 -6.78
CA GLN A 108 -8.12 -4.99 -8.14
C GLN A 108 -6.74 -4.89 -8.78
N SER A 109 -6.69 -5.11 -10.08
CA SER A 109 -5.49 -4.85 -10.89
C SER A 109 -5.79 -3.85 -12.00
N PHE A 110 -4.74 -3.21 -12.50
CA PHE A 110 -4.84 -2.14 -13.51
C PHE A 110 -3.91 -2.40 -14.69
N GLU A 111 -4.09 -1.64 -15.77
CA GLU A 111 -3.29 -1.77 -16.98
C GLU A 111 -1.84 -1.33 -16.82
N PHE A 112 -1.57 -0.35 -15.95
CA PHE A 112 -0.20 0.06 -15.64
C PHE A 112 0.63 -1.08 -15.01
N GLN A 113 -0.02 -2.13 -14.47
CA GLN A 113 0.66 -3.29 -13.91
C GLN A 113 1.01 -4.36 -14.94
N ASN A 114 0.72 -4.14 -16.24
CA ASN A 114 1.12 -5.08 -17.29
C ASN A 114 2.64 -5.09 -17.51
N THR A 115 3.32 -4.00 -17.16
CA THR A 115 4.77 -3.86 -17.24
C THR A 115 5.35 -3.41 -15.90
N PRO A 116 6.61 -3.77 -15.60
CA PRO A 116 7.24 -3.32 -14.37
C PRO A 116 7.44 -1.79 -14.39
N GLU A 117 7.75 -1.20 -15.55
CA GLU A 117 7.90 0.25 -15.72
C GLU A 117 6.59 0.98 -15.43
N GLY A 118 5.46 0.52 -15.99
CA GLY A 118 4.16 1.15 -15.76
C GLY A 118 3.76 1.16 -14.29
N THR A 119 4.15 0.11 -13.54
CA THR A 119 3.92 0.02 -12.09
C THR A 119 4.67 1.11 -11.35
N ILE A 120 5.92 1.39 -11.73
CA ILE A 120 6.74 2.47 -11.15
C ILE A 120 6.29 3.85 -11.62
N GLU A 121 5.94 4.00 -12.90
CA GLU A 121 5.40 5.25 -13.44
C GLU A 121 4.13 5.69 -12.72
N GLN A 122 3.31 4.75 -12.26
CA GLN A 122 2.12 5.06 -11.48
C GLN A 122 2.46 5.78 -10.16
N ILE A 123 3.62 5.50 -9.53
CA ILE A 123 4.08 6.22 -8.33
C ILE A 123 4.33 7.69 -8.69
N PHE A 124 5.04 7.94 -9.80
CA PHE A 124 5.35 9.30 -10.25
C PHE A 124 4.09 10.05 -10.68
N GLN A 125 3.15 9.37 -11.33
CA GLN A 125 1.87 9.96 -11.70
C GLN A 125 1.05 10.34 -10.47
N ALA A 126 0.90 9.44 -9.50
CA ALA A 126 0.21 9.72 -8.26
C ALA A 126 0.84 10.91 -7.52
N ALA A 127 2.18 11.01 -7.52
CA ALA A 127 2.89 12.15 -6.93
C ALA A 127 2.68 13.48 -7.68
N LYS A 128 2.54 13.45 -9.01
CA LYS A 128 2.30 14.64 -9.84
C LYS A 128 0.87 15.15 -9.73
N THR A 129 -0.10 14.25 -9.66
CA THR A 129 -1.53 14.58 -9.63
C THR A 129 -2.11 14.65 -8.23
N GLU A 130 -1.35 14.22 -7.22
CA GLU A 130 -1.81 14.02 -5.84
C GLU A 130 -3.03 13.08 -5.75
N ASP A 131 -3.16 12.15 -6.71
CA ASP A 131 -4.20 11.10 -6.72
C ASP A 131 -3.60 9.77 -6.28
N TYR A 132 -3.80 9.46 -5.00
CA TYR A 132 -3.28 8.25 -4.36
C TYR A 132 -4.26 7.07 -4.35
N SER A 133 -5.45 7.21 -4.94
CA SER A 133 -6.53 6.22 -4.88
C SER A 133 -6.12 4.83 -5.37
N LYS A 134 -5.09 4.77 -6.25
CA LYS A 134 -4.58 3.53 -6.84
C LYS A 134 -3.30 3.00 -6.22
N MET A 135 -2.66 3.75 -5.31
CA MET A 135 -1.36 3.39 -4.73
C MET A 135 -1.40 2.07 -3.96
N ARG A 136 -2.50 1.82 -3.25
CA ARG A 136 -2.74 0.59 -2.48
C ARG A 136 -2.62 -0.70 -3.30
N TYR A 137 -2.86 -0.63 -4.61
CA TYR A 137 -2.87 -1.79 -5.52
C TYR A 137 -1.51 -2.08 -6.14
N LEU A 138 -0.52 -1.21 -5.91
CA LEU A 138 0.87 -1.45 -6.32
C LEU A 138 1.56 -2.47 -5.42
N LEU A 139 1.12 -2.63 -4.18
CA LEU A 139 1.71 -3.52 -3.20
C LEU A 139 1.48 -5.00 -3.56
N ASP A 140 2.46 -5.88 -3.33
CA ASP A 140 2.30 -7.32 -3.59
C ASP A 140 1.09 -7.91 -2.84
N PRO A 141 0.07 -8.40 -3.56
CA PRO A 141 -1.17 -8.87 -2.95
C PRO A 141 -0.99 -10.19 -2.18
N TYR A 142 0.16 -10.84 -2.28
CA TYR A 142 0.48 -12.05 -1.50
C TYR A 142 1.01 -11.75 -0.10
N GLY A 143 1.28 -10.48 0.23
CA GLY A 143 1.84 -10.11 1.53
C GLY A 143 3.36 -10.25 1.62
N GLU A 144 4.05 -10.56 0.52
CA GLU A 144 5.50 -10.73 0.45
C GLU A 144 6.18 -9.39 0.13
N TYR A 145 6.02 -8.41 1.03
CA TYR A 145 6.58 -7.06 0.89
C TYR A 145 7.24 -6.56 2.18
N ASP A 146 8.11 -5.56 2.07
CA ASP A 146 8.77 -4.93 3.22
C ASP A 146 7.98 -3.73 3.79
N ASN A 147 8.60 -3.02 4.75
CA ASN A 147 7.95 -1.88 5.39
C ASN A 147 7.94 -0.64 4.51
N ASP A 148 8.92 -0.45 3.65
CA ASP A 148 9.04 0.75 2.82
C ASP A 148 8.06 0.68 1.65
N ALA A 149 7.95 -0.48 1.00
CA ALA A 149 6.89 -0.78 0.04
C ALA A 149 5.49 -0.57 0.63
N PHE A 150 5.27 -1.07 1.85
CA PHE A 150 4.00 -0.85 2.54
C PHE A 150 3.73 0.64 2.78
N SER A 151 4.71 1.39 3.30
CA SER A 151 4.58 2.82 3.60
C SER A 151 4.19 3.65 2.37
N ILE A 152 4.89 3.44 1.24
CA ILE A 152 4.61 4.16 -0.02
C ILE A 152 3.25 3.77 -0.60
N CYS A 153 2.90 2.49 -0.62
CA CYS A 153 1.63 2.04 -1.20
C CYS A 153 0.43 2.48 -0.36
N MET A 154 0.62 2.70 0.93
CA MET A 154 -0.44 3.15 1.85
C MET A 154 -0.48 4.67 2.03
N ILE A 155 0.21 5.46 1.20
CA ILE A 155 0.30 6.93 1.33
C ILE A 155 -1.06 7.63 1.45
N GLU A 156 -2.10 7.09 0.81
CA GLU A 156 -3.46 7.61 0.90
C GLU A 156 -3.95 7.66 2.36
N MET A 157 -3.62 6.67 3.20
CA MET A 157 -4.06 6.63 4.59
C MET A 157 -3.33 7.64 5.49
N LEU A 158 -2.22 8.20 5.03
CA LEU A 158 -1.35 9.08 5.82
C LEU A 158 -1.86 10.54 5.82
N PRO A 159 -1.43 11.37 6.79
CA PRO A 159 -1.76 12.79 6.83
C PRO A 159 -1.32 13.54 5.57
N SER A 160 -1.98 14.67 5.30
CA SER A 160 -1.71 15.50 4.11
C SER A 160 -0.27 15.99 4.03
N GLU A 161 0.42 16.17 5.17
CA GLU A 161 1.83 16.54 5.21
C GLU A 161 2.74 15.43 4.65
N SER A 162 2.49 14.17 5.03
CA SER A 162 3.20 13.02 4.46
C SER A 162 2.90 12.84 2.98
N GLN A 163 1.64 13.10 2.56
CA GLN A 163 1.26 13.08 1.14
C GLN A 163 2.03 14.13 0.34
N LYS A 164 2.13 15.36 0.86
CA LYS A 164 2.92 16.44 0.25
C LYS A 164 4.40 16.11 0.17
N GLU A 165 4.96 15.53 1.23
CA GLU A 165 6.35 15.08 1.22
C GLU A 165 6.58 14.04 0.13
N MET A 166 5.68 13.05 0.01
CA MET A 166 5.75 12.07 -1.06
C MET A 166 5.62 12.69 -2.45
N ALA A 167 4.69 13.64 -2.64
CA ALA A 167 4.58 14.39 -3.88
C ALA A 167 5.89 15.11 -4.20
N GLU A 168 6.50 15.80 -3.23
CA GLU A 168 7.75 16.52 -3.42
C GLU A 168 8.93 15.59 -3.76
N GLN A 169 9.02 14.41 -3.14
CA GLN A 169 10.07 13.44 -3.46
C GLN A 169 9.88 12.79 -4.83
N PHE A 170 8.65 12.48 -5.26
CA PHE A 170 8.41 11.61 -6.42
C PHE A 170 7.87 12.32 -7.67
N LYS A 171 7.38 13.57 -7.58
CA LYS A 171 6.79 14.28 -8.74
C LYS A 171 7.77 14.48 -9.90
N ASN A 172 9.07 14.59 -9.61
CA ASN A 172 10.13 14.71 -10.61
C ASN A 172 10.82 13.37 -10.89
N GLY A 173 10.30 12.27 -10.35
CA GLY A 173 10.88 10.94 -10.49
C GLY A 173 10.93 10.45 -11.93
N ARG A 174 11.96 9.66 -12.24
CA ARG A 174 12.12 9.00 -13.55
C ARG A 174 12.78 7.64 -13.38
N ILE A 175 12.45 6.73 -14.30
CA ILE A 175 13.15 5.46 -14.45
C ILE A 175 14.51 5.72 -15.11
N MET A 176 15.56 5.08 -14.59
CA MET A 176 16.88 5.04 -15.19
C MET A 176 16.95 3.86 -16.17
N ASN A 177 17.86 3.90 -17.14
CA ASN A 177 17.94 2.86 -18.19
C ASN A 177 18.34 1.46 -17.68
N ASN A 178 18.57 1.31 -16.38
CA ASN A 178 18.99 0.07 -15.74
C ASN A 178 17.76 -0.70 -15.26
N ILE A 179 17.29 -1.63 -16.10
CA ILE A 179 16.19 -2.55 -15.80
C ILE A 179 16.71 -3.98 -15.90
N SER A 180 16.63 -4.71 -14.79
CA SER A 180 16.96 -6.13 -14.75
C SER A 180 15.69 -6.94 -14.52
N THR A 181 15.16 -7.56 -15.58
CA THR A 181 13.96 -8.41 -15.51
C THR A 181 14.28 -9.88 -15.73
N ASN A 182 13.62 -10.76 -14.99
CA ASN A 182 13.41 -12.15 -15.37
C ASN A 182 11.89 -12.44 -15.47
N ASP A 183 11.50 -13.69 -15.66
CA ASP A 183 10.10 -14.07 -15.89
C ASP A 183 9.15 -13.70 -14.73
N SER A 184 9.66 -13.59 -13.49
CA SER A 184 8.86 -13.41 -12.28
C SER A 184 9.26 -12.22 -11.41
N THR A 185 10.44 -11.61 -11.62
CA THR A 185 10.92 -10.45 -10.86
C THR A 185 11.54 -9.39 -11.76
N ALA A 186 11.51 -8.14 -11.30
CA ALA A 186 12.16 -7.02 -11.96
C ALA A 186 12.84 -6.12 -10.92
N ILE A 187 13.97 -5.53 -11.29
CA ILE A 187 14.65 -4.50 -10.53
C ILE A 187 14.78 -3.29 -11.45
N ILE A 188 14.22 -2.16 -11.03
CA ILE A 188 14.22 -0.91 -11.77
C ILE A 188 14.93 0.15 -10.94
N GLU A 189 16.03 0.69 -11.46
CA GLU A 189 16.66 1.85 -10.86
C GLU A 189 15.86 3.12 -11.21
N ILE A 190 15.58 3.95 -10.20
CA ILE A 190 14.90 5.23 -10.36
C ILE A 190 15.78 6.37 -9.87
N ALA A 191 15.59 7.55 -10.45
CA ALA A 191 16.04 8.80 -9.87
C ALA A 191 14.86 9.57 -9.27
N PHE A 192 14.97 9.98 -8.00
CA PHE A 192 13.92 10.65 -7.25
C PHE A 192 14.49 11.77 -6.37
N GLY A 193 13.61 12.43 -5.61
CA GLY A 193 13.88 13.61 -4.81
C GLY A 193 13.48 14.91 -5.52
N PRO A 194 13.48 16.06 -4.81
CA PRO A 194 13.06 17.36 -5.36
C PRO A 194 13.80 17.73 -6.66
N SER A 195 15.08 17.34 -6.75
CA SER A 195 15.95 17.59 -7.91
C SER A 195 16.27 16.33 -8.73
N SER A 196 15.60 15.19 -8.45
CA SER A 196 15.81 13.90 -9.14
C SER A 196 17.27 13.45 -9.19
N ASN A 197 17.95 13.58 -8.06
CA ASN A 197 19.38 13.30 -7.89
C ASN A 197 19.68 12.17 -6.89
N LYS A 198 18.67 11.65 -6.20
CA LYS A 198 18.79 10.43 -5.40
C LYS A 198 18.47 9.23 -6.28
N LEU A 199 19.23 8.14 -6.12
CA LEU A 199 18.97 6.88 -6.81
C LEU A 199 18.37 5.88 -5.84
N GLU A 200 17.45 5.05 -6.32
CA GLU A 200 16.86 3.94 -5.56
C GLU A 200 16.61 2.74 -6.47
N GLN A 201 16.66 1.53 -5.94
CA GLN A 201 16.31 0.31 -6.67
C GLN A 201 14.94 -0.21 -6.25
N MET A 202 13.97 -0.12 -7.16
CA MET A 202 12.63 -0.66 -6.96
C MET A 202 12.61 -2.13 -7.34
N HIS A 203 12.23 -2.99 -6.41
CA HIS A 203 12.06 -4.41 -6.66
C HIS A 203 10.58 -4.74 -6.87
N LEU A 204 10.30 -5.49 -7.94
CA LEU A 204 8.98 -5.90 -8.32
C LEU A 204 8.87 -7.42 -8.49
N VAL A 205 7.66 -7.91 -8.26
CA VAL A 205 7.28 -9.31 -8.46
C VAL A 205 6.05 -9.42 -9.35
N LYS A 206 6.03 -10.46 -10.19
CA LYS A 206 4.92 -10.73 -11.11
C LYS A 206 3.96 -11.77 -10.52
N ARG A 207 2.68 -11.42 -10.38
CA ARG A 207 1.57 -12.31 -9.96
C ARG A 207 0.51 -12.36 -11.05
N LEU A 208 0.20 -13.54 -11.58
CA LEU A 208 -0.83 -13.75 -12.61
C LEU A 208 -0.78 -12.71 -13.75
N ASN A 209 0.42 -12.43 -14.27
CA ASN A 209 0.72 -11.46 -15.32
C ASN A 209 0.67 -9.97 -14.97
N LYS A 210 0.49 -9.62 -13.69
CA LYS A 210 0.56 -8.23 -13.21
C LYS A 210 1.79 -8.03 -12.31
N TRP A 211 2.35 -6.83 -12.34
CA TRP A 211 3.53 -6.44 -11.57
C TRP A 211 3.14 -5.65 -10.31
N TYR A 212 3.88 -5.91 -9.24
CA TYR A 212 3.67 -5.34 -7.91
C TYR A 212 5.00 -5.03 -7.25
N ILE A 213 5.03 -4.04 -6.38
CA ILE A 213 6.18 -3.63 -5.58
C ILE A 213 6.30 -4.60 -4.40
N SER A 214 7.50 -5.17 -4.24
CA SER A 214 7.85 -6.01 -3.09
C SER A 214 8.72 -5.26 -2.07
N ASN A 215 9.71 -4.49 -2.53
CA ASN A 215 10.68 -3.83 -1.67
C ASN A 215 11.45 -2.73 -2.43
N PHE A 216 12.12 -1.85 -1.70
CA PHE A 216 13.13 -0.92 -2.20
C PHE A 216 13.93 -0.36 -1.01
#